data_AF-A0A1P8UUP4-F1
#
_entry.id   AF-A0A1P8UUP4-F1
#
_cell.length_a   1.000
_cell.length_b   1.000
_cell.length_c   1.000
_cell.angle_alpha   90.00
_cell.angle_beta   90.00
_cell.angle_gamma   90.00
#
_symmetry.space_group_name_H-M   'P 1'
#
loop_
_entity.id
_entity.type
_entity.pdbx_description
1 polymer ?
#
loop_
_entity_poly.entity_id
_entity_poly.type
_entity_poly.pdbx_seq_one_letter_code
_entity_poly.pdbx_strand_id
1 'polypeptide(L)'
;MKAYRAGTISEAVQNAIEAIPDRKHREVAAFLGISPATLSFGMDPSETRPGGLGIAYVDRLCDKWPEAAEQMALHFGARAGGTFQKIDSACPEQAPWQHVACLAKETSEAVAAMSQVEHGGCVHQTRRELLEAREAIDAAIHDLDARPVDLKRGKRA
;
A
#
# COMPACT_ATOMS: atom_id res chain seq x y z
N MET A 1 -5.66 -20.96 18.37
CA MET A 1 -5.73 -21.25 16.91
C MET A 1 -4.50 -22.06 16.54
N LYS A 2 -4.63 -23.09 15.70
CA LYS A 2 -3.46 -23.77 15.13
C LYS A 2 -2.80 -22.82 14.13
N ALA A 3 -1.47 -22.76 14.13
CA ALA A 3 -0.73 -21.91 13.21
C ALA A 3 -0.70 -22.55 11.81
N TYR A 4 -0.85 -21.73 10.77
CA TYR A 4 -0.61 -22.16 9.40
C TYR A 4 0.89 -22.30 9.15
N ARG A 5 1.24 -23.11 8.14
CA ARG A 5 2.62 -23.16 7.66
C ARG A 5 2.97 -21.84 6.97
N ALA A 6 4.09 -21.26 7.37
CA ALA A 6 4.61 -20.02 6.82
C ALA A 6 4.83 -20.10 5.29
N GLY A 7 4.46 -19.03 4.57
CA GLY A 7 4.62 -18.90 3.13
C GLY A 7 3.58 -19.67 2.30
N THR A 8 2.47 -20.11 2.90
CA THR A 8 1.38 -20.79 2.18
C THR A 8 0.28 -19.82 1.77
N ILE A 9 -0.48 -20.18 0.74
CA ILE A 9 -1.63 -19.37 0.30
C ILE A 9 -2.73 -19.32 1.37
N SER A 10 -2.90 -20.40 2.14
CA SER A 10 -3.90 -20.46 3.19
C SER A 10 -3.57 -19.52 4.36
N GLU A 11 -2.28 -19.39 4.71
CA GLU A 11 -1.81 -18.36 5.65
C GLU A 11 -2.09 -16.95 5.10
N ALA A 12 -1.79 -16.70 3.83
CA ALA A 12 -2.04 -15.39 3.22
C ALA A 12 -3.53 -15.01 3.24
N VAL A 13 -4.42 -15.94 2.90
CA VAL A 13 -5.87 -15.74 2.97
C VAL A 13 -6.33 -15.52 4.41
N GLN A 14 -5.74 -16.22 5.39
CA GLN A 14 -6.03 -15.96 6.79
C GLN A 14 -5.63 -14.53 7.17
N ASN A 15 -4.39 -14.15 6.88
CA ASN A 15 -3.89 -12.81 7.19
C ASN A 15 -4.75 -11.74 6.52
N ALA A 16 -5.18 -11.97 5.28
CA ALA A 16 -6.07 -11.08 4.54
C ALA A 16 -7.41 -10.86 5.26
N ILE A 17 -8.03 -11.93 5.79
CA ILE A 17 -9.27 -11.82 6.59
C ILE A 17 -9.01 -11.18 7.95
N GLU A 18 -7.87 -11.47 8.57
CA GLU A 18 -7.51 -10.92 9.89
C GLU A 18 -7.16 -9.44 9.85
N ALA A 19 -6.66 -8.94 8.71
CA ALA A 19 -6.32 -7.54 8.47
C ALA A 19 -7.53 -6.62 8.28
N ILE A 20 -8.74 -7.18 8.08
CA ILE A 20 -9.96 -6.40 7.93
C ILE A 20 -10.28 -5.67 9.25
N PRO A 21 -10.43 -4.33 9.24
CA PRO A 21 -10.82 -3.56 10.42
C PRO A 21 -12.19 -3.99 10.97
N ASP A 22 -12.34 -3.99 12.30
CA ASP A 22 -13.58 -4.34 13.00
C ASP A 22 -14.22 -5.68 12.57
N ARG A 23 -13.37 -6.67 12.20
CA ARG A 23 -13.83 -7.92 11.61
C ARG A 23 -14.96 -8.58 12.40
N LYS A 24 -16.07 -8.83 11.71
CA LYS A 24 -17.07 -9.80 12.15
C LYS A 24 -17.18 -10.87 11.09
N HIS A 25 -16.76 -12.09 11.40
CA HIS A 25 -16.79 -13.22 10.44
C HIS A 25 -18.16 -13.41 9.78
N ARG A 26 -19.24 -13.10 10.50
CA ARG A 26 -20.61 -13.13 9.95
C ARG A 26 -20.81 -12.12 8.82
N GLU A 27 -20.28 -10.90 8.95
CA GLU A 27 -20.40 -9.84 7.95
C GLU A 27 -19.53 -10.15 6.73
N VAL A 28 -18.33 -10.69 6.95
CA VAL A 28 -17.46 -11.17 5.85
C VAL A 28 -18.13 -12.33 5.09
N ALA A 29 -18.67 -13.33 5.81
CA ALA A 29 -19.37 -14.45 5.18
C ALA A 29 -20.60 -13.99 4.39
N ALA A 30 -21.39 -13.07 4.96
CA ALA A 30 -22.56 -12.49 4.30
C ALA A 30 -22.19 -11.74 3.03
N PHE A 31 -21.12 -10.93 3.08
CA PHE A 31 -20.62 -10.22 1.90
C PHE A 31 -20.15 -11.18 0.80
N LEU A 32 -19.45 -12.25 1.17
CA LEU A 32 -19.00 -13.26 0.23
C LEU A 32 -20.14 -14.14 -0.31
N GLY A 33 -21.34 -14.05 0.27
CA GLY A 33 -22.48 -14.89 -0.11
C GLY A 33 -22.32 -16.35 0.32
N ILE A 34 -21.54 -16.62 1.36
CA ILE A 34 -21.30 -17.97 1.90
C ILE A 34 -21.78 -18.08 3.34
N SER A 35 -21.97 -19.31 3.82
CA SER A 35 -22.30 -19.52 5.22
C SER A 35 -21.09 -19.22 6.12
N PRO A 36 -21.28 -18.76 7.37
CA PRO A 36 -20.18 -18.61 8.33
C PRO A 36 -19.43 -19.92 8.58
N ALA A 37 -20.12 -21.07 8.52
CA ALA A 37 -19.49 -22.38 8.64
C ALA A 37 -18.56 -22.68 7.44
N THR A 38 -18.95 -22.27 6.23
CA THR A 38 -18.12 -22.37 5.03
C THR A 38 -16.88 -21.48 5.13
N LEU A 39 -17.03 -20.26 5.65
CA LEU A 39 -15.91 -19.36 5.90
C LEU A 39 -14.96 -19.96 6.94
N SER A 40 -15.49 -20.43 8.08
CA SER A 40 -14.67 -21.09 9.12
C SER A 40 -13.97 -22.34 8.61
N PHE A 41 -14.62 -23.14 7.75
CA PHE A 41 -14.02 -24.31 7.13
C PHE A 41 -12.92 -23.95 6.12
N GLY A 42 -13.14 -22.89 5.31
CA GLY A 42 -12.11 -22.38 4.40
C GLY A 42 -10.90 -21.76 5.11
N MET A 43 -11.04 -21.51 6.41
CA MET A 43 -10.06 -20.95 7.33
C MET A 43 -9.55 -22.00 8.33
N ASP A 44 -9.72 -23.29 8.02
CA ASP A 44 -9.11 -24.36 8.81
C ASP A 44 -7.66 -24.61 8.34
N PRO A 45 -6.66 -24.56 9.23
CA PRO A 45 -5.26 -24.85 8.90
C PRO A 45 -4.95 -26.32 8.61
N SER A 46 -5.94 -27.22 8.69
CA SER A 46 -5.74 -28.65 8.50
C SER A 46 -5.31 -29.02 7.08
N GLU A 47 -4.03 -29.38 6.88
CA GLU A 47 -3.52 -29.85 5.59
C GLU A 47 -4.10 -31.20 5.13
N THR A 48 -4.70 -31.99 6.03
CA THR A 48 -5.29 -33.31 5.73
C THR A 48 -6.59 -33.24 4.92
N ARG A 49 -7.25 -32.07 4.91
CA ARG A 49 -8.32 -31.71 3.99
C ARG A 49 -8.11 -30.22 3.71
N PRO A 50 -7.41 -29.84 2.63
CA PRO A 50 -7.18 -28.44 2.32
C PRO A 50 -8.53 -27.77 2.05
N GLY A 51 -9.13 -27.24 3.11
CA GLY A 51 -10.17 -26.24 3.07
C GLY A 51 -9.49 -24.96 2.58
N GLY A 52 -10.06 -24.36 1.55
CA GLY A 52 -9.54 -23.12 0.99
C GLY A 52 -10.69 -22.27 0.53
N LEU A 53 -10.58 -20.98 0.80
CA LEU A 53 -11.47 -20.02 0.17
C LEU A 53 -11.12 -19.96 -1.32
N GLY A 54 -12.10 -20.15 -2.20
CA GLY A 54 -11.87 -20.09 -3.64
C GLY A 54 -11.37 -18.70 -4.08
N ILE A 55 -10.52 -18.65 -5.11
CA ILE A 55 -9.88 -17.40 -5.56
C ILE A 55 -10.88 -16.29 -5.88
N ALA A 56 -12.06 -16.63 -6.41
CA ALA A 56 -13.12 -15.66 -6.70
C ALA A 56 -13.69 -14.98 -5.45
N TYR A 57 -13.65 -15.64 -4.28
CA TYR A 57 -14.05 -15.02 -3.02
C TYR A 57 -12.92 -14.15 -2.45
N VAL A 58 -11.67 -14.60 -2.60
CA VAL A 58 -10.49 -13.81 -2.20
C VAL A 58 -10.42 -12.51 -3.01
N ASP A 59 -10.67 -12.58 -4.32
CA ASP A 59 -10.73 -11.43 -5.22
C ASP A 59 -11.77 -10.39 -4.75
N ARG A 60 -13.02 -10.83 -4.51
CA ARG A 60 -14.06 -9.95 -3.94
C ARG A 60 -13.68 -9.37 -2.58
N LEU A 61 -12.97 -10.13 -1.76
CA LEU A 61 -12.52 -9.70 -0.45
C LEU A 61 -11.45 -8.60 -0.59
N CYS A 62 -10.51 -8.75 -1.53
CA CYS A 62 -9.50 -7.75 -1.85
C CYS A 62 -10.11 -6.47 -2.46
N ASP A 63 -11.14 -6.63 -3.30
CA ASP A 63 -11.89 -5.50 -3.89
C ASP A 63 -12.55 -4.62 -2.83
N LYS A 64 -13.14 -5.26 -1.80
CA LYS A 64 -13.83 -4.53 -0.73
C LYS A 64 -12.90 -3.97 0.35
N TRP A 65 -11.85 -4.70 0.71
CA TRP A 65 -10.96 -4.35 1.82
C TRP A 65 -9.51 -4.27 1.35
N PRO A 66 -8.96 -3.06 1.17
CA PRO A 66 -7.58 -2.86 0.73
C PRO A 66 -6.54 -3.51 1.64
N GLU A 67 -6.80 -3.59 2.94
CA GLU A 67 -5.93 -4.24 3.93
C GLU A 67 -5.77 -5.73 3.62
N ALA A 68 -6.83 -6.36 3.10
CA ALA A 68 -6.79 -7.74 2.69
C ALA A 68 -6.03 -7.94 1.38
N ALA A 69 -6.20 -7.01 0.43
CA ALA A 69 -5.44 -6.99 -0.82
C ALA A 69 -3.92 -6.84 -0.55
N GLU A 70 -3.55 -6.01 0.41
CA GLU A 70 -2.17 -5.82 0.86
C GLU A 70 -1.52 -7.14 1.33
N GLN A 71 -2.23 -7.96 2.09
CA GLN A 71 -1.72 -9.27 2.53
C GLN A 71 -1.48 -10.23 1.36
N MET A 72 -2.37 -10.21 0.36
CA MET A 72 -2.19 -11.00 -0.86
C MET A 72 -1.01 -10.50 -1.70
N ALA A 73 -0.83 -9.19 -1.80
CA ALA A 73 0.28 -8.58 -2.52
C ALA A 73 1.64 -8.89 -1.86
N LEU A 74 1.72 -8.83 -0.52
CA LEU A 74 2.88 -9.27 0.26
C LEU A 74 3.24 -10.74 -0.03
N HIS A 75 2.25 -11.63 -0.02
CA HIS A 75 2.45 -13.06 -0.28
C HIS A 75 2.98 -13.32 -1.71
N PHE A 76 2.31 -12.78 -2.73
CA PHE A 76 2.71 -13.02 -4.11
C PHE A 76 4.00 -12.30 -4.51
N GLY A 77 4.25 -11.10 -3.95
CA GLY A 77 5.51 -10.39 -4.10
C GLY A 77 6.69 -11.23 -3.57
N ALA A 78 6.56 -11.76 -2.36
CA ALA A 78 7.58 -12.64 -1.78
C ALA A 78 7.79 -13.92 -2.61
N ARG A 79 6.71 -14.54 -3.12
CA ARG A 79 6.77 -15.70 -4.01
C ARG A 79 7.50 -15.43 -5.32
N ALA A 80 7.38 -14.22 -5.85
CA ALA A 80 8.08 -13.78 -7.06
C ALA A 80 9.57 -13.42 -6.80
N GLY A 81 10.04 -13.50 -5.55
CA GLY A 81 11.39 -13.10 -5.15
C GLY A 81 11.54 -11.58 -4.96
N GLY A 82 10.44 -10.84 -4.89
CA GLY A 82 10.42 -9.40 -4.64
C GLY A 82 9.89 -9.04 -3.25
N THR A 83 9.77 -7.73 -3.01
CA THR A 83 9.14 -7.15 -1.83
C THR A 83 7.96 -6.29 -2.27
N PHE A 84 6.81 -6.45 -1.63
CA PHE A 84 5.72 -5.50 -1.78
C PHE A 84 5.86 -4.39 -0.74
N GLN A 85 5.74 -3.15 -1.19
CA GLN A 85 5.67 -1.99 -0.32
C GLN A 85 4.40 -1.22 -0.69
N LYS A 86 3.47 -1.12 0.25
CA LYS A 86 2.31 -0.26 0.08
C LYS A 86 2.77 1.19 0.12
N ILE A 87 2.34 1.95 -0.87
CA ILE A 87 2.45 3.41 -0.84
C ILE A 87 1.25 3.88 -0.02
N ASP A 88 1.45 4.09 1.28
CA ASP A 88 0.44 4.69 2.12
C ASP A 88 0.30 6.17 1.73
N SER A 89 -0.77 6.46 0.98
CA SER A 89 -1.27 7.81 0.71
C SER A 89 -1.63 8.59 1.98
N ALA A 90 -1.53 7.96 3.16
CA ALA A 90 -1.88 8.50 4.47
C ALA A 90 -0.71 9.26 5.14
N CYS A 91 0.15 9.93 4.36
CA CYS A 91 0.79 11.12 4.90
C CYS A 91 -0.34 12.14 5.12
N PRO A 92 -0.48 12.79 6.30
CA PRO A 92 -1.47 13.86 6.44
C PRO A 92 -1.25 14.85 5.30
N GLU A 93 -2.28 15.08 4.46
CA GLU A 93 -2.19 15.95 3.30
C GLU A 93 -1.41 17.20 3.68
N GLN A 94 -0.21 17.32 3.12
CA GLN A 94 0.59 18.50 3.40
C GLN A 94 -0.11 19.67 2.72
N ALA A 95 -0.28 20.78 3.44
CA ALA A 95 -0.76 22.00 2.84
C ALA A 95 0.19 22.40 1.69
N PRO A 96 -0.29 23.03 0.60
CA PRO A 96 0.56 23.30 -0.57
C PRO A 96 1.86 24.04 -0.23
N TRP A 97 1.84 24.90 0.78
CA TRP A 97 3.02 25.63 1.24
C TRP A 97 4.10 24.71 1.86
N GLN A 98 3.71 23.59 2.47
CA GLN A 98 4.64 22.60 3.02
C GLN A 98 5.33 21.83 1.89
N HIS A 99 4.59 21.47 0.84
CA HIS A 99 5.16 20.92 -0.40
C HIS A 99 6.14 21.92 -1.04
N VAL A 100 5.79 23.20 -1.14
CA VAL A 100 6.71 24.24 -1.66
C VAL A 100 8.00 24.31 -0.84
N ALA A 101 7.91 24.29 0.49
CA ALA A 101 9.07 24.32 1.37
C ALA A 101 9.96 23.07 1.22
N CYS A 102 9.32 21.88 1.15
CA CYS A 102 9.99 20.61 0.95
C CYS A 102 10.70 20.58 -0.41
N LEU A 103 9.98 20.89 -1.50
CA LEU A 103 10.53 20.95 -2.85
C LEU A 103 11.70 21.92 -2.94
N ALA A 104 11.57 23.12 -2.37
CA ALA A 104 12.64 24.10 -2.36
C ALA A 104 13.90 23.56 -1.67
N LYS A 105 13.75 22.89 -0.52
CA LYS A 105 14.87 22.27 0.20
C LYS A 105 15.50 21.15 -0.63
N GLU A 106 14.75 20.09 -0.92
CA GLU A 106 15.32 18.85 -1.50
C GLU A 106 15.89 19.11 -2.90
N THR A 107 15.24 19.94 -3.73
CA THR A 107 15.78 20.29 -5.05
C THR A 107 17.03 21.17 -4.96
N SER A 108 17.11 22.06 -3.96
CA SER A 108 18.32 22.88 -3.76
C SER A 108 19.52 22.04 -3.29
N GLU A 109 19.29 21.05 -2.42
CA GLU A 109 20.31 20.12 -1.96
C GLU A 109 20.79 19.22 -3.10
N ALA A 110 19.86 18.73 -3.94
CA ALA A 110 20.19 17.98 -5.15
C ALA A 110 21.00 18.82 -6.16
N VAL A 111 20.61 20.06 -6.42
CA VAL A 111 21.33 20.98 -7.32
C VAL A 111 22.72 21.29 -6.77
N ALA A 112 22.84 21.56 -5.47
CA ALA A 112 24.12 21.79 -4.82
C ALA A 112 25.02 20.54 -4.95
N ALA A 113 24.51 19.36 -4.63
CA ALA A 113 25.25 18.11 -4.76
C ALA A 113 25.67 17.81 -6.21
N MET A 114 24.84 18.15 -7.21
CA MET A 114 25.19 18.05 -8.62
C MET A 114 26.31 19.00 -9.02
N SER A 115 26.26 20.27 -8.58
CA SER A 115 27.30 21.25 -8.90
C SER A 115 28.68 20.88 -8.38
N GLN A 116 28.74 20.05 -7.32
CA GLN A 116 29.99 19.59 -6.75
C GLN A 116 30.59 18.39 -7.50
N VAL A 117 29.83 17.70 -8.35
CA VAL A 117 30.31 16.47 -9.04
C VAL A 117 31.53 16.77 -9.92
N GLU A 118 31.51 17.85 -10.70
CA GLU A 118 32.64 18.26 -11.53
C GLU A 118 33.87 18.70 -10.72
N HIS A 119 33.69 18.95 -9.42
CA HIS A 119 34.74 19.34 -8.49
C HIS A 119 35.15 18.21 -7.54
N GLY A 120 34.81 16.95 -7.86
CA GLY A 120 35.18 15.77 -7.08
C GLY A 120 34.18 15.40 -5.97
N GLY A 121 32.95 15.93 -6.04
CA GLY A 121 31.85 15.56 -5.17
C GLY A 121 31.49 14.07 -5.23
N CYS A 122 30.95 13.53 -4.13
CA CYS A 122 30.59 12.13 -4.03
C CYS A 122 29.36 11.78 -4.88
N VAL A 123 29.53 10.97 -5.92
CA VAL A 123 28.43 10.54 -6.81
C VAL A 123 27.31 9.80 -6.06
N HIS A 124 27.65 8.99 -5.05
CA HIS A 124 26.63 8.31 -4.23
C HIS A 124 25.79 9.29 -3.43
N GLN A 125 26.42 10.33 -2.88
CA GLN A 125 25.74 11.41 -2.18
C GLN A 125 24.81 12.14 -3.16
N THR A 126 25.33 12.59 -4.31
CA THR A 126 24.51 13.26 -5.33
C THR A 126 23.32 12.41 -5.77
N ARG A 127 23.53 11.10 -5.95
CA ARG A 127 22.42 10.18 -6.29
C ARG A 127 21.37 10.11 -5.19
N ARG A 128 21.76 10.13 -3.91
CA ARG A 128 20.81 10.13 -2.79
C ARG A 128 19.96 11.39 -2.80
N GLU A 129 20.59 12.56 -2.88
CA GLU A 129 19.89 13.85 -2.87
C GLU A 129 18.94 13.97 -4.09
N LEU A 130 19.32 13.44 -5.26
CA LEU A 130 18.43 13.37 -6.42
C LEU A 130 17.20 12.47 -6.22
N LEU A 131 17.34 11.38 -5.45
CA LEU A 131 16.23 10.50 -5.13
C LEU A 131 15.29 11.16 -4.11
N GLU A 132 15.82 11.83 -3.10
CA GLU A 132 15.05 12.60 -2.10
C GLU A 132 14.27 13.73 -2.78
N ALA A 133 14.88 14.46 -3.72
CA ALA A 133 14.18 15.47 -4.53
C ALA A 133 13.06 14.87 -5.39
N ARG A 134 13.25 13.68 -5.97
CA ARG A 134 12.20 12.99 -6.73
C ARG A 134 11.04 12.56 -5.83
N GLU A 135 11.34 11.99 -4.67
CA GLU A 135 10.34 11.58 -3.69
C GLU A 135 9.49 12.77 -3.21
N ALA A 136 10.09 13.94 -3.01
CA ALA A 136 9.36 15.16 -2.68
C ALA A 136 8.42 15.62 -3.81
N ILE A 137 8.83 15.49 -5.08
CA ILE A 137 7.98 15.80 -6.25
C ILE A 137 6.82 14.82 -6.35
N ASP A 138 7.09 13.53 -6.23
CA ASP A 138 6.07 12.48 -6.33
C ASP A 138 5.01 12.65 -5.22
N ALA A 139 5.43 12.97 -3.99
CA ALA A 139 4.53 13.28 -2.88
C ALA A 139 3.65 14.52 -3.16
N ALA A 140 4.23 15.59 -3.73
CA ALA A 140 3.48 16.79 -4.07
C ALA A 140 2.45 16.56 -5.18
N ILE A 141 2.79 15.76 -6.20
CA ILE A 141 1.85 15.37 -7.27
C ILE A 141 0.71 14.54 -6.69
N HIS A 142 1.04 13.51 -5.91
CA HIS A 142 0.06 12.65 -5.26
C HIS A 142 -0.96 13.46 -4.45
N ASP A 143 -0.49 14.36 -3.59
CA ASP A 143 -1.36 15.19 -2.75
C ASP A 143 -2.13 16.26 -3.55
N LEU A 144 -1.65 16.67 -4.72
CA LEU A 144 -2.37 17.57 -5.60
C LEU A 144 -3.53 16.84 -6.30
N ASP A 145 -3.28 15.61 -6.76
CA ASP A 145 -4.26 14.76 -7.44
C ASP A 145 -5.34 14.24 -6.49
N ALA A 146 -5.00 14.03 -5.22
CA ALA A 146 -5.95 13.62 -4.18
C ALA A 146 -6.93 14.73 -3.78
N ARG A 147 -6.63 15.99 -4.06
CA ARG A 147 -7.50 17.12 -3.68
C ARG A 147 -8.78 17.13 -4.52
N PRO A 148 -9.95 17.24 -3.90
CA PRO A 148 -11.19 17.43 -4.64
C PRO A 148 -11.11 18.74 -5.42
N VAL A 149 -11.25 18.67 -6.75
CA VAL A 149 -11.31 19.85 -7.62
C VAL A 149 -12.59 20.61 -7.31
N ASP A 150 -12.52 21.59 -6.42
CA ASP A 150 -13.64 22.48 -6.15
C ASP A 150 -13.76 23.48 -7.32
N LEU A 151 -14.45 23.05 -8.39
CA LEU A 151 -14.73 23.82 -9.63
C LEU A 151 -15.54 25.11 -9.40
N LYS A 152 -15.70 25.56 -8.15
CA LYS A 152 -16.49 26.75 -7.79
C LYS A 152 -15.62 27.78 -7.10
N ARG A 153 -14.84 28.55 -7.86
CA ARG A 153 -14.64 29.99 -7.56
C ARG A 153 -14.03 30.72 -8.76
N GLY A 154 -14.84 31.62 -9.33
CA GLY A 154 -14.40 32.49 -10.42
C GLY A 154 -15.51 33.25 -11.14
N LYS A 155 -16.64 33.61 -10.49
CA LYS A 155 -17.38 34.81 -10.94
C LYS A 155 -16.45 35.99 -10.68
N ARG A 156 -15.91 36.55 -11.77
CA ARG A 156 -15.23 37.85 -11.77
C ARG A 156 -16.23 38.89 -11.24
N ALA A 157 -15.84 39.59 -10.17
CA ALA A 157 -16.35 40.91 -9.86
C ALA A 157 -15.49 41.94 -10.60
#